data_AF-A0A2T8FAX0-F1
#
_entry.id   AF-A0A2T8FAX0-F1
#
_cell.length_a   1.000
_cell.length_b   1.000
_cell.length_c   1.000
_cell.angle_alpha   90.00
_cell.angle_beta   90.00
_cell.angle_gamma   90.00
#
_symmetry.space_group_name_H-M   'P 1'
#
loop_
_entity.id
_entity.type
_entity.pdbx_description
1 polymer ?
#
loop_
_entity_poly.entity_id
_entity_poly.type
_entity_poly.pdbx_seq_one_letter_code
_entity_poly.pdbx_strand_id
1 'polypeptide(L)'
;MQALGDIRLMRELLDQAELGAVRAARAGGRSWAEIAAVLGVTRQSAWERWRDLADREQPRTTLEPEDVEALLDLVANELRRDQSRAVRDGSIWLQRSRIEGDRGMLAVNFDTDENPGGDCSYISFWGVAREPTGWGLAGGAYSCRLGEGGHTSRLWFRSGGWGTDGDWCFGGITADPDRIVRSVRVATGGGSTVEDVPERGVVLIIARDGDLGSATVEMFDARGNLAASGPLLQPRG
;
A
#
# COMPACT_ATOMS: atom_id res chain seq x y z
N MET A 1 -51.73 -10.33 8.16
CA MET A 1 -50.86 -9.61 7.20
C MET A 1 -49.47 -9.31 7.77
N GLN A 2 -49.33 -9.04 9.08
CA GLN A 2 -48.04 -8.74 9.73
C GLN A 2 -46.95 -9.84 9.58
N ALA A 3 -47.30 -11.11 9.76
CA ALA A 3 -46.36 -12.23 9.63
C ALA A 3 -45.68 -12.36 8.25
N LEU A 4 -46.35 -11.99 7.16
CA LEU A 4 -45.74 -11.98 5.82
C LEU A 4 -44.76 -10.82 5.66
N GLY A 5 -45.03 -9.69 6.32
CA GLY A 5 -44.11 -8.55 6.39
C GLY A 5 -42.84 -8.91 7.15
N ASP A 6 -42.97 -9.61 8.28
CA ASP A 6 -41.83 -10.06 9.09
C ASP A 6 -40.95 -11.06 8.34
N ILE A 7 -41.56 -11.98 7.59
CA ILE A 7 -40.81 -12.93 6.72
C ILE A 7 -40.05 -12.19 5.62
N ARG A 8 -40.65 -11.16 5.01
CA ARG A 8 -39.96 -10.34 3.99
C ARG A 8 -38.76 -9.61 4.59
N LEU A 9 -38.93 -8.99 5.76
CA LEU A 9 -37.87 -8.28 6.46
C LEU A 9 -36.71 -9.21 6.83
N MET A 10 -37.00 -10.40 7.36
CA MET A 10 -35.96 -11.38 7.70
C MET A 10 -35.19 -11.85 6.47
N ARG A 11 -35.84 -12.01 5.32
CA ARG A 11 -35.15 -12.35 4.06
C ARG A 11 -34.23 -11.22 3.59
N GLU A 12 -34.70 -9.98 3.64
CA GLU A 12 -33.89 -8.80 3.27
C GLU A 12 -32.64 -8.66 4.16
N LEU A 13 -32.80 -8.85 5.47
CA LEU A 13 -31.69 -8.82 6.42
C LEU A 13 -30.70 -9.97 6.18
N LEU A 14 -31.20 -11.17 5.88
CA LEU A 14 -30.37 -12.32 5.56
C LEU A 14 -29.59 -12.11 4.25
N ASP A 15 -30.26 -11.62 3.20
CA ASP A 15 -29.62 -11.31 1.92
C ASP A 15 -28.50 -10.25 2.10
N GLN A 16 -28.71 -9.24 2.97
CA GLN A 16 -27.69 -8.26 3.30
C GLN A 16 -26.50 -8.86 4.07
N ALA A 17 -26.77 -9.72 5.05
CA ALA A 17 -25.73 -10.40 5.81
C ALA A 17 -24.92 -11.36 4.93
N GLU A 18 -25.58 -12.13 4.06
CA GLU A 18 -24.95 -13.00 3.07
C GLU A 18 -24.05 -12.19 2.13
N LEU A 19 -24.55 -11.06 1.62
CA LEU A 19 -23.76 -10.17 0.77
C LEU A 19 -22.50 -9.67 1.48
N GLY A 20 -22.62 -9.22 2.73
CA GLY A 20 -21.48 -8.77 3.53
C GLY A 20 -20.45 -9.87 3.75
N ALA A 21 -20.90 -11.09 4.08
CA ALA A 21 -20.03 -12.25 4.28
C ALA A 21 -19.32 -12.68 2.99
N VAL A 22 -20.02 -12.68 1.85
CA VAL A 22 -19.43 -13.03 0.54
C VAL A 22 -18.35 -12.02 0.14
N ARG A 23 -18.59 -10.72 0.34
CA ARG A 23 -17.58 -9.68 0.10
C ARG A 23 -16.33 -9.88 0.94
N ALA A 24 -16.50 -10.04 2.26
CA ALA A 24 -15.38 -10.28 3.17
C ALA A 24 -14.58 -11.53 2.80
N ALA A 25 -15.27 -12.62 2.43
CA ALA A 25 -14.63 -13.87 2.01
C ALA A 25 -13.85 -13.71 0.69
N ARG A 26 -14.40 -12.98 -0.29
CA ARG A 26 -13.73 -12.68 -1.56
C ARG A 26 -12.52 -11.77 -1.37
N ALA A 27 -12.63 -10.73 -0.54
CA ALA A 27 -11.51 -9.86 -0.17
C ALA A 27 -10.39 -10.64 0.54
N GLY A 28 -10.73 -11.64 1.35
CA GLY A 28 -9.80 -12.58 1.98
C GLY A 28 -9.28 -13.69 1.05
N GLY A 29 -9.52 -13.62 -0.26
CA GLY A 29 -8.97 -14.55 -1.25
C GLY A 29 -9.68 -15.91 -1.36
N ARG A 30 -10.82 -16.12 -0.69
CA ARG A 30 -11.55 -17.39 -0.74
C ARG A 30 -12.14 -17.66 -2.11
N SER A 31 -12.06 -18.91 -2.54
CA SER A 31 -12.64 -19.38 -3.80
C SER A 31 -14.17 -19.48 -3.72
N TRP A 32 -14.84 -19.41 -4.88
CA TRP A 32 -16.30 -19.62 -4.96
C TRP A 32 -16.73 -21.00 -4.45
N ALA A 33 -15.87 -22.00 -4.53
CA ALA A 33 -16.15 -23.33 -4.00
C ALA A 33 -16.18 -23.34 -2.46
N GLU A 34 -15.23 -22.66 -1.81
CA GLU A 34 -15.19 -22.52 -0.34
C GLU A 34 -16.39 -21.72 0.17
N ILE A 35 -16.71 -20.60 -0.49
CA ILE A 35 -17.85 -19.77 -0.13
C ILE A 35 -19.16 -20.55 -0.28
N ALA A 36 -19.32 -21.29 -1.37
CA ALA A 36 -20.49 -22.12 -1.63
C ALA A 36 -20.66 -23.22 -0.57
N ALA A 37 -19.55 -23.88 -0.17
CA ALA A 37 -19.56 -24.90 0.86
C ALA A 37 -20.03 -24.35 2.22
N VAL A 38 -19.60 -23.15 2.60
CA VAL A 38 -20.02 -22.51 3.86
C VAL A 38 -21.50 -22.10 3.82
N LEU A 39 -21.97 -21.58 2.68
CA LEU A 39 -23.36 -21.12 2.51
C LEU A 39 -24.34 -22.25 2.17
N GLY A 40 -23.86 -23.50 2.03
CA GLY A 40 -24.70 -24.64 1.70
C GLY A 40 -25.30 -24.58 0.30
N VAL A 41 -24.68 -23.85 -0.63
CA VAL A 41 -25.11 -23.73 -2.03
C VAL A 41 -24.11 -24.42 -2.97
N THR A 42 -24.49 -24.59 -4.24
CA THR A 42 -23.53 -25.10 -5.23
C THR A 42 -22.54 -24.00 -5.64
N ARG A 43 -21.34 -24.40 -6.06
CA ARG A 43 -20.35 -23.47 -6.64
C ARG A 43 -20.93 -22.65 -7.80
N GLN A 44 -21.73 -23.28 -8.67
CA GLN A 44 -22.33 -22.61 -9.81
C GLN A 44 -23.34 -21.55 -9.35
N SER A 45 -24.21 -21.88 -8.39
CA SER A 45 -25.17 -20.93 -7.82
C SER A 45 -24.47 -19.75 -7.15
N ALA A 46 -23.37 -19.98 -6.43
CA ALA A 46 -22.58 -18.92 -5.84
C ALA A 46 -21.97 -18.00 -6.92
N TRP A 47 -21.39 -18.61 -7.96
CA TRP A 47 -20.80 -17.85 -9.06
C TRP A 47 -21.84 -17.03 -9.81
N GLU A 48 -22.97 -17.61 -10.21
CA GLU A 48 -24.04 -16.90 -10.91
C GLU A 48 -24.59 -15.72 -10.10
N ARG A 49 -24.71 -15.88 -8.77
CA ARG A 49 -25.30 -14.87 -7.89
C ARG A 49 -24.37 -13.72 -7.55
N TRP A 50 -23.05 -13.96 -7.50
CA TRP A 50 -22.09 -13.01 -6.94
C TRP A 50 -20.87 -12.72 -7.83
N ARG A 51 -20.75 -13.30 -9.03
CA ARG A 51 -19.62 -13.04 -9.95
C ARG A 51 -19.40 -11.56 -10.24
N ASP A 52 -20.46 -10.78 -10.39
CA ASP A 52 -20.40 -9.37 -10.73
C ASP A 52 -19.82 -8.52 -9.57
N LEU A 53 -19.83 -9.04 -8.34
CA LEU A 53 -19.14 -8.44 -7.20
C LEU A 53 -17.63 -8.66 -7.32
N ALA A 54 -17.20 -9.86 -7.72
CA ALA A 54 -15.77 -10.16 -7.86
C ALA A 54 -15.11 -9.46 -9.05
N ASP A 55 -15.86 -9.10 -10.09
CA ASP A 55 -15.32 -8.31 -11.21
C ASP A 55 -15.16 -6.82 -10.83
N ARG A 56 -15.91 -6.34 -9.83
CA ARG A 56 -15.80 -4.97 -9.28
C ARG A 56 -14.85 -4.86 -8.08
N GLU A 57 -14.73 -5.93 -7.30
CA GLU A 57 -13.93 -6.02 -6.06
C GLU A 57 -12.67 -6.86 -6.21
N GLN A 58 -12.32 -7.30 -7.43
CA GLN A 58 -10.99 -7.85 -7.65
C GLN A 58 -9.98 -6.82 -7.13
N PRO A 59 -9.14 -7.18 -6.13
CA PRO A 59 -8.17 -6.24 -5.61
C PRO A 59 -7.32 -5.80 -6.78
N ARG A 60 -7.43 -4.54 -7.17
CA ARG A 60 -6.49 -3.98 -8.15
C ARG A 60 -5.13 -4.10 -7.47
N THR A 61 -4.23 -4.85 -8.09
CA THR A 61 -2.83 -4.98 -7.65
C THR A 61 -1.94 -3.97 -8.37
N THR A 62 -2.53 -3.17 -9.27
CA THR A 62 -1.82 -2.25 -10.17
C THR A 62 -2.70 -1.04 -10.44
N LEU A 63 -2.09 0.13 -10.61
CA LEU A 63 -2.76 1.36 -11.04
C LEU A 63 -2.88 1.36 -12.56
N GLU A 64 -4.01 1.87 -13.06
CA GLU A 64 -4.15 2.18 -14.48
C GLU A 64 -3.34 3.45 -14.82
N PRO A 65 -2.89 3.64 -16.08
CA PRO A 65 -2.11 4.82 -16.46
C PRO A 65 -2.79 6.16 -16.12
N GLU A 66 -4.10 6.24 -16.30
CA GLU A 66 -4.93 7.40 -15.92
C GLU A 66 -4.95 7.67 -14.41
N ASP A 67 -4.95 6.62 -13.59
CA ASP A 67 -4.87 6.73 -12.13
C ASP A 67 -3.47 7.27 -11.74
N VAL A 68 -2.41 6.81 -12.41
CA VAL A 68 -1.03 7.28 -12.17
C VAL A 68 -0.90 8.77 -12.49
N GLU A 69 -1.36 9.22 -13.66
CA GLU A 69 -1.28 10.63 -14.05
C GLU A 69 -2.02 11.53 -13.04
N ALA A 70 -3.26 11.18 -12.69
CA ALA A 70 -4.04 11.92 -11.71
C ALA A 70 -3.37 11.98 -10.33
N LEU A 71 -2.78 10.87 -9.87
CA LEU A 71 -2.06 10.82 -8.59
C LEU A 71 -0.77 11.64 -8.62
N LEU A 72 -0.01 11.63 -9.72
CA LEU A 72 1.20 12.45 -9.86
C LEU A 72 0.87 13.94 -9.86
N ASP A 73 -0.25 14.36 -10.44
CA ASP A 73 -0.72 15.75 -10.35
C ASP A 73 -1.07 16.15 -8.91
N LEU A 74 -1.74 15.26 -8.15
CA LEU A 74 -2.02 15.50 -6.74
C LEU A 74 -0.71 15.61 -5.93
N VAL A 75 0.23 14.70 -6.13
CA VAL A 75 1.56 14.74 -5.47
C VAL A 75 2.30 16.04 -5.82
N ALA A 76 2.29 16.44 -7.09
CA ALA A 76 2.89 17.69 -7.53
C ALA A 76 2.30 18.90 -6.80
N ASN A 77 0.97 18.93 -6.68
CA ASN A 77 0.28 20.00 -5.96
C ASN A 77 0.65 20.03 -4.48
N GLU A 78 0.77 18.89 -3.82
CA GLU A 78 1.17 18.88 -2.41
C GLU A 78 2.64 19.21 -2.18
N LEU A 79 3.55 18.71 -3.01
CA LEU A 79 4.96 19.09 -2.92
C LEU A 79 5.15 20.61 -3.12
N ARG A 80 4.37 21.23 -4.02
CA ARG A 80 4.38 22.69 -4.21
C ARG A 80 3.80 23.44 -3.02
N ARG A 81 2.75 22.90 -2.38
CA ARG A 81 2.14 23.49 -1.18
C ARG A 81 3.07 23.46 0.02
N ASP A 82 3.89 22.42 0.15
CA ASP A 82 4.80 22.25 1.30
C ASP A 82 5.93 23.30 1.36
N GLN A 83 6.08 24.20 0.38
CA GLN A 83 7.02 25.35 0.32
C GLN A 83 8.50 25.06 0.64
N SER A 84 8.85 23.85 1.02
CA SER A 84 10.15 23.49 1.55
C SER A 84 11.19 23.37 0.43
N ARG A 85 10.76 23.14 -0.83
CA ARG A 85 11.61 23.03 -2.03
C ARG A 85 10.85 23.45 -3.30
N ALA A 86 11.48 24.26 -4.16
CA ALA A 86 10.95 24.60 -5.47
C ALA A 86 11.03 23.37 -6.40
N VAL A 87 9.96 22.58 -6.46
CA VAL A 87 9.86 21.44 -7.38
C VAL A 87 9.79 21.94 -8.82
N ARG A 88 10.63 21.39 -9.69
CA ARG A 88 10.68 21.79 -11.10
C ARG A 88 9.48 21.22 -11.86
N ASP A 89 8.83 22.05 -12.66
CA ASP A 89 7.72 21.58 -13.50
C ASP A 89 8.17 20.49 -14.49
N GLY A 90 7.31 19.49 -14.69
CA GLY A 90 7.60 18.33 -15.55
C GLY A 90 8.72 17.41 -15.03
N SER A 91 9.18 17.59 -13.79
CA SER A 91 10.23 16.75 -13.20
C SER A 91 9.71 15.63 -12.32
N ILE A 92 8.40 15.39 -12.26
CA ILE A 92 7.82 14.40 -11.35
C ILE A 92 7.56 13.10 -12.12
N TRP A 93 7.98 11.96 -11.56
CA TRP A 93 7.66 10.64 -12.12
C TRP A 93 7.50 9.56 -11.06
N LEU A 94 6.67 8.56 -11.36
CA LEU A 94 6.50 7.38 -10.53
C LEU A 94 7.73 6.47 -10.67
N GLN A 95 8.38 6.13 -9.55
CA GLN A 95 9.42 5.10 -9.51
C GLN A 95 8.82 3.71 -9.33
N ARG A 96 7.90 3.59 -8.36
CA ARG A 96 7.30 2.34 -7.95
C ARG A 96 5.96 2.61 -7.30
N SER A 97 5.02 1.72 -7.50
CA SER A 97 3.76 1.67 -6.77
C SER A 97 3.53 0.26 -6.23
N ARG A 98 2.92 0.16 -5.05
CA ARG A 98 2.37 -1.08 -4.53
C ARG A 98 0.91 -0.83 -4.19
N ILE A 99 0.00 -1.63 -4.73
CA ILE A 99 -1.44 -1.52 -4.48
C ILE A 99 -1.94 -2.80 -3.81
N GLU A 100 -2.70 -2.65 -2.74
CA GLU A 100 -3.36 -3.73 -2.02
C GLU A 100 -4.83 -3.37 -1.77
N GLY A 101 -5.69 -3.78 -2.70
CA GLY A 101 -7.13 -3.55 -2.63
C GLY A 101 -7.49 -2.10 -2.86
N ASP A 102 -7.95 -1.42 -1.82
CA ASP A 102 -8.38 -0.03 -1.81
C ASP A 102 -7.29 0.94 -1.35
N ARG A 103 -6.04 0.48 -1.22
CA ARG A 103 -4.91 1.29 -0.77
C ARG A 103 -3.67 1.05 -1.57
N GLY A 104 -2.77 2.02 -1.52
CA GLY A 104 -1.48 1.90 -2.16
C GLY A 104 -0.41 2.76 -1.51
N MET A 105 0.82 2.48 -1.90
CA MET A 105 1.97 3.32 -1.61
C MET A 105 2.66 3.66 -2.93
N LEU A 106 3.02 4.92 -3.10
CA LEU A 106 3.78 5.43 -4.24
C LEU A 106 5.16 5.87 -3.79
N ALA A 107 6.17 5.56 -4.57
CA ALA A 107 7.48 6.20 -4.53
C ALA A 107 7.60 7.12 -5.75
N VAL A 108 7.67 8.42 -5.49
CA VAL A 108 7.63 9.46 -6.51
C VAL A 108 8.94 10.23 -6.49
N ASN A 109 9.61 10.26 -7.63
CA ASN A 109 10.79 11.07 -7.83
C ASN A 109 10.43 12.47 -8.31
N PHE A 110 11.26 13.44 -7.97
CA PHE A 110 11.17 14.80 -8.47
C PHE A 110 12.52 15.52 -8.44
N ASP A 111 12.69 16.51 -9.31
CA ASP A 111 13.84 17.43 -9.26
C ASP A 111 13.42 18.76 -8.64
N THR A 112 14.39 19.51 -8.13
CA THR A 112 14.19 20.87 -7.61
C THR A 112 15.01 21.88 -8.38
N ASP A 113 14.58 23.14 -8.39
CA ASP A 113 15.30 24.24 -9.05
C ASP A 113 16.70 24.48 -8.47
N GLU A 114 16.93 24.07 -7.22
CA GLU A 114 18.24 24.10 -6.56
C GLU A 114 19.22 23.06 -7.10
N ASN A 115 18.76 22.10 -7.91
CA ASN A 115 19.59 21.08 -8.54
C ASN A 115 19.22 20.88 -10.02
N PRO A 116 19.48 21.87 -10.89
CA PRO A 116 19.10 21.80 -12.30
C PRO A 116 20.03 20.82 -13.04
N GLY A 117 19.62 19.55 -13.08
CA GLY A 117 20.28 18.49 -13.87
C GLY A 117 21.34 17.67 -13.14
N GLY A 118 21.37 17.67 -11.79
CA GLY A 118 22.33 16.85 -11.05
C GLY A 118 21.95 15.36 -11.00
N ASP A 119 22.95 14.49 -10.84
CA ASP A 119 22.86 13.03 -10.66
C ASP A 119 22.04 12.56 -9.43
N CYS A 120 21.24 13.44 -8.81
CA CYS A 120 20.59 13.29 -7.51
C CYS A 120 19.15 13.83 -7.55
N SER A 121 18.19 12.97 -7.89
CA SER A 121 16.76 13.27 -7.78
C SER A 121 16.28 13.09 -6.34
N TYR A 122 15.22 13.79 -5.95
CA TYR A 122 14.55 13.55 -4.67
C TYR A 122 13.53 12.44 -4.84
N ILE A 123 13.35 11.61 -3.82
CA ILE A 123 12.25 10.66 -3.75
C ILE A 123 11.38 10.95 -2.53
N SER A 124 10.07 10.94 -2.74
CA SER A 124 9.03 11.08 -1.73
C SER A 124 8.13 9.86 -1.74
N PHE A 125 7.50 9.57 -0.60
CA PHE A 125 6.63 8.42 -0.46
C PHE A 125 5.21 8.86 -0.11
N TRP A 126 4.21 8.31 -0.77
CA TRP A 126 2.82 8.77 -0.64
C TRP A 126 1.88 7.59 -0.44
N GLY A 127 1.11 7.63 0.64
CA GLY A 127 -0.02 6.73 0.83
C GLY A 127 -1.20 7.21 -0.03
N VAL A 128 -1.84 6.28 -0.72
CA VAL A 128 -3.04 6.54 -1.53
C VAL A 128 -4.17 5.61 -1.11
N ALA A 129 -5.40 6.10 -1.23
CA ALA A 129 -6.60 5.35 -0.92
C ALA A 129 -7.63 5.48 -2.05
N ARG A 130 -8.43 4.44 -2.24
CA ARG A 130 -9.54 4.43 -3.19
C ARG A 130 -10.69 5.27 -2.61
N GLU A 131 -11.08 6.26 -3.35
CA GLU A 131 -12.25 7.10 -3.12
C GLU A 131 -13.37 6.76 -4.11
N PRO A 132 -14.62 7.21 -3.86
CA PRO A 132 -15.73 6.95 -4.79
C PRO A 132 -15.48 7.44 -6.22
N THR A 133 -14.68 8.49 -6.39
CA THR A 133 -14.40 9.15 -7.68
C THR A 133 -13.05 8.78 -8.29
N GLY A 134 -12.22 7.97 -7.62
CA GLY A 134 -10.88 7.65 -8.10
C GLY A 134 -9.93 7.32 -6.96
N TRP A 135 -8.64 7.60 -7.15
CA TRP A 135 -7.65 7.53 -6.07
C TRP A 135 -7.39 8.92 -5.49
N GLY A 136 -7.22 8.98 -4.17
CA GLY A 136 -6.85 10.19 -3.45
C GLY A 136 -5.56 10.02 -2.66
N LEU A 137 -4.92 11.14 -2.32
CA LEU A 137 -3.79 11.15 -1.39
C LEU A 137 -4.30 10.98 0.03
N ALA A 138 -3.80 9.93 0.68
CA ALA A 138 -4.11 9.64 2.07
C ALA A 138 -3.11 10.34 3.00
N GLY A 139 -1.84 10.40 2.61
CA GLY A 139 -0.82 11.18 3.29
C GLY A 139 0.56 11.06 2.62
N GLY A 140 1.46 11.96 2.98
CA GLY A 140 2.81 12.04 2.41
C GLY A 140 3.89 11.86 3.46
N ALA A 141 5.02 11.34 3.01
CA ALA A 141 6.22 11.12 3.79
C ALA A 141 7.43 11.79 3.14
N TYR A 142 8.31 12.30 4.02
CA TYR A 142 9.53 13.08 3.76
C TYR A 142 10.28 12.76 2.46
N SER A 143 10.80 13.80 1.80
CA SER A 143 11.64 13.68 0.61
C SER A 143 13.14 13.59 0.94
N CYS A 144 13.79 12.50 0.56
CA CYS A 144 15.25 12.36 0.69
C CYS A 144 15.94 12.50 -0.67
N ARG A 145 17.14 13.09 -0.68
CA ARG A 145 17.97 13.25 -1.88
C ARG A 145 18.63 11.90 -2.18
N LEU A 146 18.37 11.33 -3.35
CA LEU A 146 19.11 10.17 -3.84
C LEU A 146 20.57 10.58 -4.02
N GLY A 147 21.51 9.87 -3.39
CA GLY A 147 22.95 10.17 -3.44
C GLY A 147 23.51 10.96 -2.25
N GLU A 148 22.67 11.62 -1.43
CA GLU A 148 23.13 12.27 -0.20
C GLU A 148 23.13 11.29 0.96
N GLY A 149 24.31 10.72 1.20
CA GLY A 149 24.47 9.42 1.84
C GLY A 149 24.78 8.46 0.71
N GLY A 150 26.06 8.43 0.31
CA GLY A 150 26.52 7.79 -0.91
C GLY A 150 26.27 6.28 -0.94
N HIS A 151 27.20 5.55 -1.48
CA HIS A 151 27.31 4.12 -1.20
C HIS A 151 27.55 3.92 0.31
N THR A 152 26.53 4.12 1.16
CA THR A 152 26.63 3.81 2.56
C THR A 152 26.61 2.31 2.61
N SER A 153 27.78 1.73 2.82
CA SER A 153 28.03 0.34 3.21
C SER A 153 27.30 -0.09 4.50
N ARG A 154 26.25 0.65 4.89
CA ARG A 154 25.42 0.45 6.07
C ARG A 154 23.98 0.37 5.60
N LEU A 155 23.34 -0.75 5.94
CA LEU A 155 21.91 -0.96 5.82
C LEU A 155 21.19 0.21 6.50
N TRP A 156 20.45 0.97 5.70
CA TRP A 156 19.71 2.14 6.15
C TRP A 156 18.26 1.95 5.72
N PHE A 157 17.33 2.38 6.56
CA PHE A 157 15.91 2.43 6.25
C PHE A 157 15.38 3.73 6.82
N ARG A 158 14.94 4.62 5.94
CA ARG A 158 14.19 5.82 6.32
C ARG A 158 12.76 5.58 5.87
N SER A 159 11.89 5.31 6.84
CA SER A 159 10.45 5.31 6.63
C SER A 159 9.93 6.73 6.73
N GLY A 160 8.99 7.06 5.86
CA GLY A 160 7.83 7.79 6.31
C GLY A 160 6.58 7.04 5.86
N GLY A 161 5.49 7.33 6.53
CA GLY A 161 4.25 6.63 6.26
C GLY A 161 3.03 7.41 6.68
N TRP A 162 1.92 6.98 6.12
CA TRP A 162 0.60 7.40 6.52
C TRP A 162 -0.12 6.20 7.12
N GLY A 163 -0.90 6.45 8.16
CA GLY A 163 -1.78 5.45 8.72
C GLY A 163 -2.98 6.06 9.42
N THR A 164 -4.10 5.36 9.30
CA THR A 164 -5.28 5.54 10.16
C THR A 164 -5.25 4.47 11.25
N ASP A 165 -6.11 4.58 12.26
CA ASP A 165 -6.28 3.51 13.25
C ASP A 165 -6.48 2.16 12.54
N GLY A 166 -5.46 1.28 12.64
CA GLY A 166 -5.47 -0.06 12.08
C GLY A 166 -4.75 -0.25 10.73
N ASP A 167 -4.28 0.79 10.05
CA ASP A 167 -3.71 0.64 8.70
C ASP A 167 -2.51 1.52 8.45
N TRP A 168 -1.48 0.97 7.82
CA TRP A 168 -0.20 1.64 7.71
C TRP A 168 0.50 1.38 6.38
N CYS A 169 1.01 2.45 5.76
CA CYS A 169 1.81 2.35 4.55
C CYS A 169 3.15 3.05 4.76
N PHE A 170 4.28 2.36 4.51
CA PHE A 170 5.62 2.94 4.62
C PHE A 170 6.43 2.69 3.36
N GLY A 171 7.20 3.71 2.98
CA GLY A 171 8.20 3.62 1.93
C GLY A 171 9.59 3.86 2.48
N GLY A 172 10.59 3.21 1.90
CA GLY A 172 11.98 3.41 2.28
C GLY A 172 12.95 3.02 1.18
N ILE A 173 14.23 3.32 1.40
CA ILE A 173 15.33 3.01 0.47
C ILE A 173 16.32 2.09 1.18
N THR A 174 16.78 1.04 0.52
CA THR A 174 17.86 0.16 0.98
C THR A 174 19.20 0.53 0.33
N ALA A 175 20.31 0.18 0.99
CA ALA A 175 21.64 0.34 0.43
C ALA A 175 21.98 -0.82 -0.53
N ASP A 176 22.44 -0.47 -1.72
CA ASP A 176 22.66 -1.34 -2.89
C ASP A 176 21.37 -2.02 -3.41
N PRO A 177 20.75 -1.45 -4.45
CA PRO A 177 19.41 -1.82 -4.91
C PRO A 177 19.27 -3.26 -5.41
N ASP A 178 20.36 -3.91 -5.82
CA ASP A 178 20.31 -5.18 -6.58
C ASP A 178 21.25 -6.28 -6.04
N ARG A 179 22.12 -6.00 -5.06
CA ARG A 179 23.17 -6.96 -4.66
C ARG A 179 23.14 -7.44 -3.22
N ILE A 180 22.57 -6.67 -2.29
CA ILE A 180 22.75 -6.95 -0.86
C ILE A 180 21.43 -7.34 -0.17
N VAL A 181 20.32 -6.66 -0.48
CA VAL A 181 19.03 -6.89 0.19
C VAL A 181 18.07 -7.63 -0.72
N ARG A 182 17.72 -8.87 -0.35
CA ARG A 182 16.71 -9.69 -1.03
C ARG A 182 15.30 -9.27 -0.65
N SER A 183 15.08 -9.01 0.63
CA SER A 183 13.78 -8.63 1.13
C SER A 183 13.90 -7.81 2.39
N VAL A 184 12.87 -7.01 2.62
CA VAL A 184 12.68 -6.23 3.84
C VAL A 184 11.37 -6.65 4.46
N ARG A 185 11.42 -7.03 5.73
CA ARG A 185 10.27 -7.42 6.54
C ARG A 185 10.06 -6.41 7.64
N VAL A 186 8.81 -6.07 7.90
CA VAL A 186 8.38 -5.37 9.10
C VAL A 186 7.70 -6.38 9.99
N ALA A 187 8.24 -6.60 11.19
CA ALA A 187 7.65 -7.41 12.24
C ALA A 187 7.04 -6.50 13.30
N THR A 188 5.74 -6.63 13.57
CA THR A 188 5.04 -5.84 14.59
C THR A 188 5.11 -6.53 15.96
N GLY A 189 4.91 -5.80 17.06
CA GLY A 189 4.91 -6.40 18.40
C GLY A 189 3.80 -7.42 18.63
N GLY A 190 2.73 -7.35 17.82
CA GLY A 190 1.64 -8.33 17.80
C GLY A 190 1.98 -9.65 17.10
N GLY A 191 3.19 -9.79 16.54
CA GLY A 191 3.62 -10.99 15.81
C GLY A 191 3.21 -11.02 14.33
N SER A 192 2.48 -10.01 13.83
CA SER A 192 2.22 -9.87 12.40
C SER A 192 3.51 -9.49 11.68
N THR A 193 3.69 -10.01 10.47
CA THR A 193 4.82 -9.62 9.60
C THR A 193 4.33 -9.26 8.22
N VAL A 194 4.96 -8.26 7.62
CA VAL A 194 4.75 -7.87 6.21
C VAL A 194 6.11 -7.78 5.55
N GLU A 195 6.23 -8.33 4.34
CA GLU A 195 7.48 -8.37 3.60
C GLU A 195 7.33 -7.72 2.22
N ASP A 196 8.43 -7.17 1.73
CA ASP A 196 8.57 -6.63 0.39
C ASP A 196 9.95 -6.94 -0.17
N VAL A 197 10.03 -7.01 -1.50
CA VAL A 197 11.29 -7.15 -2.24
C VAL A 197 11.66 -5.78 -2.76
N PRO A 198 12.86 -5.24 -2.42
CA PRO A 198 13.30 -3.97 -2.96
C PRO A 198 13.35 -3.98 -4.49
N GLU A 199 12.86 -2.94 -5.14
CA GLU A 199 13.02 -2.72 -6.58
C GLU A 199 13.78 -1.42 -6.79
N ARG A 200 14.96 -1.51 -7.40
CA ARG A 200 15.89 -0.37 -7.49
C ARG A 200 16.12 0.28 -6.12
N GLY A 201 16.20 -0.56 -5.09
CA GLY A 201 16.44 -0.16 -3.70
C GLY A 201 15.23 0.46 -3.01
N VAL A 202 14.08 0.59 -3.68
CA VAL A 202 12.85 1.12 -3.08
C VAL A 202 12.03 -0.01 -2.50
N VAL A 203 11.60 0.17 -1.26
CA VAL A 203 10.73 -0.74 -0.51
C VAL A 203 9.41 -0.04 -0.21
N LEU A 204 8.30 -0.74 -0.42
CA LEU A 204 6.93 -0.30 -0.15
C LEU A 204 6.21 -1.38 0.67
N ILE A 205 5.85 -1.04 1.90
CA ILE A 205 5.16 -1.92 2.85
C ILE A 205 3.76 -1.36 3.07
N ILE A 206 2.74 -2.20 2.89
CA ILE A 206 1.35 -1.92 3.28
C ILE A 206 0.98 -2.97 4.33
N ALA A 207 0.62 -2.53 5.53
CA ALA A 207 0.29 -3.40 6.65
C ALA A 207 -1.09 -3.03 7.21
N ARG A 208 -1.87 -4.06 7.52
CA ARG A 208 -3.13 -3.96 8.27
C ARG A 208 -2.91 -4.49 9.68
N ASP A 209 -3.64 -3.91 10.63
CA ASP A 209 -3.77 -4.34 12.02
C ASP A 209 -2.43 -4.69 12.69
N GLY A 210 -1.66 -3.65 13.03
CA GLY A 210 -0.36 -3.81 13.67
C GLY A 210 -0.06 -2.73 14.71
N ASP A 211 0.40 -3.15 15.89
CA ASP A 211 1.07 -2.25 16.83
C ASP A 211 2.46 -1.90 16.28
N LEU A 212 2.58 -0.70 15.72
CA LEU A 212 3.85 -0.17 15.24
C LEU A 212 4.68 0.49 16.34
N GLY A 213 4.15 0.67 17.55
CA GLY A 213 4.91 1.22 18.69
C GLY A 213 6.15 0.38 19.01
N SER A 214 6.13 -0.88 18.61
CA SER A 214 7.19 -1.87 18.83
C SER A 214 7.66 -2.55 17.53
N ALA A 215 7.29 -2.01 16.36
CA ALA A 215 7.66 -2.64 15.09
C ALA A 215 9.17 -2.58 14.82
N THR A 216 9.68 -3.67 14.24
CA THR A 216 11.07 -3.84 13.85
C THR A 216 11.16 -4.04 12.35
N VAL A 217 12.10 -3.36 11.71
CA VAL A 217 12.46 -3.56 10.31
C VAL A 217 13.62 -4.53 10.25
N GLU A 218 13.47 -5.59 9.48
CA GLU A 218 14.44 -6.65 9.25
C GLU A 218 14.81 -6.66 7.76
N MET A 219 16.09 -6.73 7.45
CA MET A 219 16.58 -6.84 6.08
C MET A 219 17.28 -8.18 5.90
N PHE A 220 16.94 -8.89 4.84
CA PHE A 220 17.49 -10.20 4.53
C PHE A 220 18.41 -10.14 3.32
N ASP A 221 19.53 -10.86 3.38
CA ASP A 221 20.49 -10.96 2.28
C ASP A 221 19.97 -11.87 1.15
N ALA A 222 20.74 -11.97 0.05
CA ALA A 222 20.44 -12.86 -1.08
C ALA A 222 20.20 -14.34 -0.67
N ARG A 223 20.80 -14.80 0.43
CA ARG A 223 20.67 -16.16 0.96
C ARG A 223 19.51 -16.31 1.94
N GLY A 224 18.84 -15.22 2.30
CA GLY A 224 17.75 -15.19 3.28
C GLY A 224 18.23 -15.09 4.73
N ASN A 225 19.50 -14.73 4.97
CA ASN A 225 19.98 -14.47 6.33
C ASN A 225 19.64 -13.05 6.75
N LEU A 226 19.33 -12.84 8.02
CA LEU A 226 19.15 -11.51 8.59
C LEU A 226 20.45 -10.72 8.50
N ALA A 227 20.47 -9.69 7.66
CA ALA A 227 21.61 -8.81 7.41
C ALA A 227 21.61 -7.59 8.35
N ALA A 228 20.43 -7.04 8.63
CA ALA A 228 20.24 -5.96 9.61
C ALA A 228 18.85 -6.01 10.23
N SER A 229 18.73 -5.45 11.42
CA SER A 229 17.46 -5.24 12.12
C SER A 229 17.52 -3.96 12.94
N GLY A 230 16.40 -3.27 13.08
CA GLY A 230 16.29 -2.06 13.89
C GLY A 230 14.84 -1.61 14.07
N PRO A 231 14.56 -0.70 15.03
CA PRO A 231 13.21 -0.21 15.25
C PRO A 231 12.69 0.54 14.01
N LEU A 232 11.41 0.34 13.70
CA LEU A 232 10.71 1.17 12.72
C LEU A 232 10.63 2.60 13.30
N LEU A 233 11.38 3.52 12.70
CA LEU A 233 11.33 4.93 13.09
C LEU A 233 9.95 5.48 12.70
N GLN A 234 9.09 5.72 13.70
CA GLN A 234 7.83 6.40 13.49
C GLN A 234 8.10 7.85 13.07
N PRO A 235 7.32 8.41 12.12
CA PRO A 235 7.30 9.85 11.93
C PRO A 235 6.92 10.49 13.26
N ARG A 236 7.72 11.45 13.75
CA ARG A 236 7.24 12.32 14.83
C ARG A 236 6.06 13.10 14.26
N GLY A 237 4.87 12.88 14.83
CA GLY A 237 3.65 13.60 14.47
C GLY A 237 3.76 15.10 14.66
#